data_AF-A0A4Q5PPL6-F1
#
_entry.id   AF-A0A4Q5PPL6-F1
#
_cell.length_a   1.000
_cell.length_b   1.000
_cell.length_c   1.000
_cell.angle_alpha   90.00
_cell.angle_beta   90.00
_cell.angle_gamma   90.00
#
_symmetry.space_group_name_H-M   'P 1'
#
loop_
_entity.id
_entity.type
_entity.pdbx_description
1 polymer ?
#
loop_
_entity_poly.entity_id
_entity_poly.type
_entity_poly.pdbx_seq_one_letter_code
_entity_poly.pdbx_strand_id
1 'polypeptide(L)'
;MDYEVRRAQAGDAVDISRVIIRALRETNAKDYTPDIIARVELSFGPAAVEQLISRRMVFVCLIGDCVVGTGSLDGEVVRTMFVSPDKQGHGIGRMLMRSIEAVARDRKIAILAVPASVSAEAFYARLGFTAVRDAYHGDERTIIMERVLSPPST
;
A
#
# COMPACT_ATOMS: atom_id res chain seq x y z
N MET A 1 -10.06 -19.98 1.44
CA MET A 1 -8.72 -19.52 1.87
C MET A 1 -8.97 -18.41 2.86
N ASP A 2 -8.52 -18.59 4.08
CA ASP A 2 -8.76 -17.63 5.14
C ASP A 2 -7.65 -16.59 5.11
N TYR A 3 -8.06 -15.35 4.82
CA TYR A 3 -7.18 -14.20 4.79
C TYR A 3 -7.25 -13.51 6.15
N GLU A 4 -6.11 -13.27 6.76
CA GLU A 4 -5.99 -12.50 7.99
C GLU A 4 -5.32 -11.16 7.70
N VAL A 5 -5.80 -10.06 8.29
CA VAL A 5 -5.10 -8.77 8.27
C VAL A 5 -4.73 -8.39 9.69
N ARG A 6 -3.44 -8.14 9.93
CA ARG A 6 -2.91 -7.71 11.21
C ARG A 6 -1.84 -6.64 11.06
N ARG A 7 -1.48 -6.00 12.18
CA ARG A 7 -0.34 -5.10 12.23
C ARG A 7 0.95 -5.88 11.94
N ALA A 8 1.82 -5.28 11.13
CA ALA A 8 3.14 -5.84 10.85
C ALA A 8 4.04 -5.75 12.09
N GLN A 9 4.89 -6.75 12.24
CA GLN A 9 5.94 -6.86 13.25
C GLN A 9 7.30 -6.85 12.55
N ALA A 10 8.39 -6.58 13.27
CA ALA A 10 9.73 -6.54 12.68
C ALA A 10 10.09 -7.84 11.93
N GLY A 11 9.63 -9.00 12.43
CA GLY A 11 9.82 -10.30 11.78
C GLY A 11 9.18 -10.43 10.39
N ASP A 12 8.18 -9.61 10.05
CA ASP A 12 7.53 -9.63 8.74
C ASP A 12 8.36 -8.93 7.65
N ALA A 13 9.45 -8.24 8.00
CA ALA A 13 10.16 -7.34 7.10
C ALA A 13 10.69 -8.03 5.83
N VAL A 14 11.19 -9.27 5.97
CA VAL A 14 11.68 -10.07 4.84
C VAL A 14 10.54 -10.43 3.89
N ASP A 15 9.39 -10.84 4.43
CA ASP A 15 8.26 -11.27 3.62
C ASP A 15 7.58 -10.08 2.93
N ILE A 16 7.43 -8.95 3.63
CA ILE A 16 6.95 -7.70 3.06
C ILE A 16 7.87 -7.23 1.93
N SER A 17 9.19 -7.23 2.16
CA SER A 17 10.19 -6.88 1.13
C SER A 17 10.01 -7.73 -0.12
N ARG A 18 9.87 -9.05 0.05
CA ARG A 18 9.62 -9.99 -1.05
C ARG A 18 8.34 -9.65 -1.83
N VAL A 19 7.23 -9.36 -1.13
CA VAL A 19 5.96 -9.00 -1.78
C VAL A 19 6.10 -7.71 -2.60
N ILE A 20 6.73 -6.68 -2.03
CA ILE A 20 6.93 -5.39 -2.71
C ILE A 20 7.80 -5.57 -3.96
N ILE A 21 8.96 -6.21 -3.83
CA ILE A 21 9.89 -6.41 -4.96
C ILE A 21 9.23 -7.23 -6.07
N ARG A 22 8.49 -8.30 -5.74
CA ARG A 22 7.76 -9.09 -6.74
C ARG A 22 6.70 -8.25 -7.46
N ALA A 23 5.90 -7.49 -6.72
CA ALA A 23 4.89 -6.62 -7.31
C ALA A 23 5.50 -5.55 -8.22
N LEU A 24 6.62 -4.94 -7.80
CA LEU A 24 7.35 -3.96 -8.60
C LEU A 24 7.81 -4.56 -9.95
N ARG A 25 8.44 -5.74 -9.91
CA ARG A 25 8.97 -6.42 -11.11
C ARG A 25 7.92 -6.99 -12.03
N GLU A 26 6.83 -7.52 -11.49
CA GLU A 26 5.85 -8.30 -12.28
C GLU A 26 4.62 -7.47 -12.66
N THR A 27 4.13 -6.61 -11.77
CA THR A 27 2.91 -5.82 -11.97
C THR A 27 3.23 -4.39 -12.40
N ASN A 28 4.08 -3.69 -11.64
CA ASN A 28 4.38 -2.28 -11.88
C ASN A 28 5.36 -2.06 -13.04
N ALA A 29 6.04 -3.10 -13.54
CA ALA A 29 6.87 -3.03 -14.75
C ALA A 29 6.11 -2.66 -16.03
N LYS A 30 4.78 -2.64 -15.98
CA LYS A 30 3.93 -2.09 -17.04
C LYS A 30 3.94 -0.56 -17.06
N ASP A 31 4.18 0.07 -15.90
CA ASP A 31 4.12 1.52 -15.70
C ASP A 31 5.50 2.15 -15.45
N TYR A 32 6.47 1.35 -14.99
CA TYR A 32 7.81 1.80 -14.65
C TYR A 32 8.88 1.15 -15.52
N THR A 33 9.88 1.95 -15.89
CA THR A 33 11.07 1.43 -16.57
C THR A 33 11.92 0.58 -15.61
N PRO A 34 12.76 -0.33 -16.13
CA PRO A 34 13.67 -1.13 -15.30
C PRO A 34 14.55 -0.28 -14.35
N ASP A 35 15.00 0.90 -14.79
CA ASP A 35 15.82 1.80 -13.97
C ASP A 35 15.03 2.40 -12.80
N ILE A 36 13.75 2.77 -13.03
CA ILE A 36 12.86 3.23 -11.97
C ILE A 36 12.64 2.10 -10.95
N ILE A 37 12.36 0.87 -11.42
CA ILE A 37 12.18 -0.29 -10.54
C ILE A 37 13.44 -0.53 -9.71
N ALA A 38 14.61 -0.60 -10.33
CA ALA A 38 15.87 -0.83 -9.63
C ALA A 38 16.10 0.22 -8.53
N ARG A 39 15.81 1.49 -8.82
CA ARG A 39 15.93 2.58 -7.84
C ARG A 39 14.93 2.44 -6.68
N VAL A 40 13.68 2.11 -6.99
CA VAL A 40 12.62 1.97 -5.97
C VAL A 40 12.88 0.75 -5.08
N GLU A 41 13.35 -0.36 -5.65
CA GLU A 41 13.69 -1.58 -4.91
C GLU A 41 14.74 -1.36 -3.80
N LEU A 42 15.70 -0.46 -4.02
CA LEU A 42 16.70 -0.11 -3.01
C LEU A 42 16.07 0.43 -1.72
N SER A 43 14.88 1.02 -1.80
CA SER A 43 14.15 1.55 -0.64
C SER A 43 13.33 0.48 0.11
N PHE A 44 13.28 -0.75 -0.40
CA PHE A 44 12.41 -1.81 0.11
C PHE A 44 13.14 -3.14 0.39
N GLY A 45 14.46 -3.10 0.59
CA GLY A 45 15.17 -4.23 1.20
C GLY A 45 14.70 -4.49 2.65
N PRO A 46 14.94 -5.70 3.23
CA PRO A 46 14.40 -6.06 4.54
C PRO A 46 14.71 -5.06 5.66
N ALA A 47 15.95 -4.57 5.76
CA ALA A 47 16.33 -3.57 6.77
C ALA A 47 15.59 -2.22 6.60
N ALA A 48 15.35 -1.79 5.36
CA ALA A 48 14.59 -0.58 5.09
C ALA A 48 13.11 -0.78 5.45
N VAL A 49 12.54 -1.95 5.14
CA VAL A 49 11.17 -2.31 5.53
C VAL A 49 11.02 -2.35 7.05
N GLU A 50 11.99 -2.89 7.78
CA GLU A 50 12.00 -2.88 9.24
C GLU A 50 11.95 -1.44 9.80
N GLN A 51 12.72 -0.52 9.22
CA GLN A 51 12.64 0.90 9.56
C GLN A 51 11.25 1.48 9.23
N LEU A 52 10.62 1.11 8.12
CA LEU A 52 9.26 1.54 7.80
C LEU A 52 8.23 1.03 8.81
N ILE A 53 8.34 -0.23 9.26
CA ILE A 53 7.49 -0.81 10.30
C ILE A 53 7.61 -0.02 11.61
N SER A 54 8.81 0.44 11.96
CA SER A 54 9.04 1.25 13.17
C SER A 54 8.46 2.67 13.11
N ARG A 55 8.31 3.24 11.91
CA ARG A 55 7.93 4.65 11.69
C ARG A 55 6.48 4.83 11.27
N ARG A 56 5.86 3.83 10.65
CA ARG A 56 4.51 3.90 10.06
C ARG A 56 3.57 2.89 10.70
N MET A 57 2.27 3.10 10.49
CA MET A 57 1.28 2.08 10.78
C MET A 57 1.24 1.07 9.64
N VAL A 58 2.04 0.00 9.71
CA VAL A 58 2.11 -1.03 8.66
C VAL A 58 1.19 -2.20 8.99
N PHE A 59 0.46 -2.67 7.99
CA PHE A 59 -0.40 -3.85 8.01
C PHE A 59 0.05 -4.87 6.98
N VAL A 60 -0.14 -6.14 7.31
CA VAL A 60 0.07 -7.27 6.41
C VAL A 60 -1.21 -8.06 6.27
N CYS A 61 -1.40 -8.64 5.08
CA CYS A 61 -2.41 -9.67 4.86
C CYS A 61 -1.72 -11.02 4.69
N LEU A 62 -2.20 -12.04 5.41
CA LEU A 62 -1.64 -13.38 5.41
C LEU A 62 -2.59 -14.41 4.82
N ILE A 63 -2.02 -15.48 4.27
CA ILE A 63 -2.68 -16.77 4.04
C ILE A 63 -1.87 -17.82 4.81
N GLY A 64 -2.44 -18.34 5.91
CA GLY A 64 -1.64 -19.06 6.90
C GLY A 64 -0.55 -18.14 7.47
N ASP A 65 0.70 -18.58 7.46
CA ASP A 65 1.85 -17.78 7.93
C ASP A 65 2.50 -16.92 6.83
N CYS A 66 2.01 -17.00 5.60
CA CYS A 66 2.63 -16.32 4.46
C CYS A 66 2.03 -14.93 4.25
N VAL A 67 2.85 -13.87 4.32
CA VAL A 67 2.46 -12.53 3.89
C VAL A 67 2.23 -12.51 2.37
N VAL A 68 1.03 -12.07 1.97
CA VAL A 68 0.60 -11.95 0.57
C VAL A 68 0.23 -10.52 0.16
N GLY A 69 0.24 -9.58 1.11
CA GLY A 69 0.00 -8.18 0.86
C GLY A 69 0.45 -7.31 2.01
N THR A 70 0.75 -6.05 1.71
CA THR A 70 1.14 -5.03 2.68
C THR A 70 0.46 -3.71 2.36
N GLY A 71 0.22 -2.91 3.39
CA GLY A 71 -0.32 -1.57 3.30
C GLY A 71 0.11 -0.75 4.51
N SER A 72 0.28 0.56 4.37
CA SER A 72 0.65 1.39 5.51
C SER A 72 -0.03 2.75 5.52
N LEU A 73 -0.15 3.32 6.73
CA LEU A 73 -0.60 4.69 6.97
C LEU A 73 0.53 5.50 7.62
N ASP A 74 0.84 6.65 7.03
CA ASP A 74 1.87 7.60 7.46
C ASP A 74 1.24 8.98 7.59
N GLY A 75 0.90 9.37 8.83
CA GLY A 75 -0.02 10.48 9.08
C GLY A 75 -1.41 10.17 8.48
N GLU A 76 -1.80 10.95 7.48
CA GLU A 76 -3.03 10.79 6.69
C GLU A 76 -2.80 10.15 5.31
N VAL A 77 -1.55 9.81 4.99
CA VAL A 77 -1.18 9.31 3.67
C VAL A 77 -1.07 7.80 3.67
N VAL A 78 -1.85 7.14 2.81
CA VAL A 78 -1.73 5.71 2.52
C VAL A 78 -0.47 5.49 1.68
N ARG A 79 0.39 4.57 2.10
CA ARG A 79 1.67 4.25 1.46
C ARG A 79 1.90 2.76 1.40
N THR A 80 2.81 2.33 0.52
CA THR A 80 3.32 0.94 0.48
C THR A 80 2.19 -0.09 0.38
N MET A 81 1.23 0.17 -0.52
CA MET A 81 0.12 -0.74 -0.83
C MET A 81 0.53 -1.68 -1.95
N PHE A 82 0.88 -2.93 -1.61
CA PHE A 82 1.31 -3.95 -2.56
C PHE A 82 0.66 -5.29 -2.24
N VAL A 83 0.33 -6.06 -3.27
CA VAL A 83 -0.22 -7.42 -3.17
C VAL A 83 0.59 -8.33 -4.08
N SER A 84 0.93 -9.52 -3.59
CA SER A 84 1.63 -10.54 -4.38
C SER A 84 0.95 -10.72 -5.75
N PRO A 85 1.69 -10.72 -6.87
CA PRO A 85 1.12 -10.76 -8.22
C PRO A 85 0.09 -11.87 -8.42
N ASP A 86 0.38 -13.07 -7.92
CA ASP A 86 -0.48 -14.26 -8.02
C ASP A 86 -1.73 -14.20 -7.12
N LYS A 87 -1.84 -13.20 -6.24
CA LYS A 87 -2.96 -12.98 -5.31
C LYS A 87 -3.73 -11.69 -5.59
N GLN A 88 -3.34 -10.92 -6.60
CA GLN A 88 -4.11 -9.74 -7.03
C GLN A 88 -5.50 -10.13 -7.54
N GLY A 89 -6.45 -9.20 -7.51
CA GLY A 89 -7.85 -9.47 -7.88
C GLY A 89 -8.70 -10.19 -6.82
N HIS A 90 -8.10 -10.75 -5.76
CA HIS A 90 -8.80 -11.52 -4.73
C HIS A 90 -9.30 -10.68 -3.54
N GLY A 91 -9.28 -9.35 -3.65
CA GLY A 91 -9.81 -8.44 -2.63
C GLY A 91 -8.85 -8.08 -1.48
N ILE A 92 -7.63 -8.61 -1.45
CA ILE A 92 -6.60 -8.33 -0.41
C ILE A 92 -6.37 -6.83 -0.21
N GLY A 93 -6.20 -6.07 -1.31
CA GLY A 93 -6.02 -4.62 -1.22
C GLY A 93 -7.18 -3.90 -0.52
N ARG A 94 -8.42 -4.38 -0.70
CA ARG A 94 -9.59 -3.84 0.00
C ARG A 94 -9.57 -4.19 1.49
N MET A 95 -9.12 -5.40 1.85
CA MET A 95 -9.00 -5.82 3.24
C MET A 95 -7.97 -4.97 3.99
N LEU A 96 -6.80 -4.75 3.39
CA LEU A 96 -5.76 -3.86 3.92
C LEU A 96 -6.29 -2.43 4.12
N MET A 97 -6.99 -1.90 3.11
CA MET A 97 -7.57 -0.56 3.19
C MET A 97 -8.60 -0.43 4.31
N ARG A 98 -9.44 -1.45 4.56
CA ARG A 98 -10.39 -1.42 5.70
C ARG A 98 -9.68 -1.25 7.04
N SER A 99 -8.56 -1.96 7.26
CA SER A 99 -7.76 -1.81 8.49
C SER A 99 -7.12 -0.43 8.60
N ILE A 100 -6.62 0.12 7.49
CA ILE A 100 -6.07 1.49 7.45
C ILE A 100 -7.15 2.53 7.75
N GLU A 101 -8.32 2.39 7.15
CA GLU A 101 -9.45 3.30 7.34
C GLU A 101 -10.01 3.26 8.76
N ALA A 102 -10.04 2.08 9.40
CA ALA A 102 -10.44 1.95 10.80
C ALA A 102 -9.51 2.78 11.69
N VAL A 103 -8.19 2.62 11.53
CA VAL A 103 -7.20 3.44 12.26
C VAL A 103 -7.34 4.92 11.95
N ALA A 104 -7.59 5.28 10.69
CA ALA A 104 -7.74 6.68 10.31
C ALA A 104 -8.97 7.33 10.99
N ARG A 105 -10.10 6.60 11.06
CA ARG A 105 -11.29 7.05 11.78
C ARG A 105 -11.06 7.18 13.28
N ASP A 106 -10.40 6.19 13.89
CA ASP A 106 -10.04 6.24 15.33
C ASP A 106 -9.16 7.46 15.65
N ARG A 107 -8.28 7.83 14.71
CA ARG A 107 -7.42 9.01 14.80
C ARG A 107 -8.10 10.32 14.37
N LYS A 108 -9.39 10.29 14.03
CA LYS A 108 -10.16 11.44 13.54
C LYS A 108 -9.53 12.11 12.30
N ILE A 109 -8.86 11.33 11.47
CA ILE A 109 -8.35 11.79 10.18
C ILE A 109 -9.54 11.98 9.25
N ALA A 110 -9.76 13.22 8.80
CA ALA A 110 -10.91 13.58 7.96
C ALA A 110 -10.71 13.20 6.49
N ILE A 111 -9.46 13.21 6.00
CA ILE A 111 -9.13 12.96 4.60
C ILE A 111 -7.98 11.96 4.55
N LEU A 112 -8.13 10.90 3.78
CA LEU A 112 -7.00 10.06 3.39
C LEU A 112 -6.47 10.49 2.03
N ALA A 113 -5.16 10.60 1.91
CA ALA A 113 -4.49 10.85 0.64
C ALA A 113 -3.70 9.61 0.20
N VAL A 114 -3.56 9.40 -1.11
CA VAL A 114 -2.71 8.36 -1.67
C VAL A 114 -1.99 8.86 -2.93
N PRO A 115 -0.66 8.72 -3.02
CA PRO A 115 0.05 8.81 -4.29
C PRO A 115 -0.09 7.48 -5.04
N ALA A 116 -1.10 7.38 -5.91
CA ALA A 116 -1.37 6.19 -6.68
C ALA A 116 -0.47 6.12 -7.93
N SER A 117 0.03 4.93 -8.28
CA SER A 117 0.52 4.71 -9.64
C SER A 117 -0.63 4.81 -10.65
N VAL A 118 -0.31 5.04 -11.92
CA VAL A 118 -1.31 5.12 -13.00
C VAL A 118 -2.19 3.87 -13.04
N SER A 119 -1.61 2.67 -12.90
CA SER A 119 -2.36 1.41 -12.87
C SER A 119 -3.22 1.20 -11.62
N ALA A 120 -2.92 1.89 -10.51
CA ALA A 120 -3.66 1.78 -9.26
C ALA A 120 -4.82 2.77 -9.14
N GLU A 121 -4.92 3.76 -10.03
CA GLU A 121 -5.98 4.77 -10.01
C GLU A 121 -7.38 4.13 -9.97
N ALA A 122 -7.65 3.19 -10.88
CA ALA A 122 -8.94 2.52 -10.94
C ALA A 122 -9.24 1.68 -9.69
N PHE A 123 -8.23 1.21 -8.97
CA PHE A 123 -8.42 0.52 -7.69
C PHE A 123 -8.88 1.50 -6.62
N TYR A 124 -8.22 2.64 -6.47
CA TYR A 124 -8.57 3.66 -5.47
C TYR A 124 -9.89 4.39 -5.81
N ALA A 125 -10.18 4.62 -7.09
CA ALA A 125 -11.47 5.16 -7.53
C ALA A 125 -12.65 4.29 -7.08
N ARG A 126 -12.53 2.96 -7.19
CA ARG A 126 -13.55 2.01 -6.70
C ARG A 126 -13.69 2.01 -5.17
N LEU A 127 -12.68 2.49 -4.46
CA LEU A 127 -12.72 2.71 -3.01
C LEU A 127 -13.25 4.11 -2.65
N GLY A 128 -13.69 4.91 -3.63
CA GLY A 128 -14.24 6.24 -3.44
C GLY A 128 -13.20 7.36 -3.33
N PHE A 129 -11.93 7.10 -3.65
CA PHE A 129 -10.94 8.17 -3.80
C PHE A 129 -11.15 8.91 -5.13
N THR A 130 -10.87 10.20 -5.13
CA THR A 130 -10.96 11.07 -6.29
C THR A 130 -9.58 11.61 -6.62
N ALA A 131 -9.19 11.62 -7.90
CA ALA A 131 -7.94 12.23 -8.36
C ALA A 131 -7.99 13.75 -8.16
N VAL A 132 -6.94 14.31 -7.55
CA VAL A 132 -6.83 15.73 -7.25
C VAL A 132 -5.79 16.41 -8.12
N ARG A 133 -4.61 15.77 -8.28
CA ARG A 133 -3.50 16.30 -9.08
C ARG A 133 -2.47 15.22 -9.40
N ASP A 134 -1.64 15.47 -10.40
CA ASP A 134 -0.43 14.69 -10.61
C ASP A 134 0.69 15.10 -9.64
N ALA A 135 1.60 14.17 -9.39
CA ALA A 135 2.88 14.39 -8.72
C ALA A 135 4.00 13.66 -9.46
N TYR A 136 5.14 14.34 -9.62
CA TYR A 136 6.29 13.83 -10.35
C TYR A 136 7.50 13.68 -9.42
N HIS A 137 8.09 12.50 -9.41
CA HIS A 137 9.33 12.18 -8.67
C HIS A 137 10.41 11.79 -9.68
N GLY A 138 11.05 12.80 -10.29
CA GLY A 138 11.83 12.60 -11.50
C GLY A 138 10.90 12.20 -12.66
N ASP A 139 11.20 11.12 -13.35
CA ASP A 139 10.38 10.59 -14.45
C ASP A 139 9.17 9.76 -13.97
N GLU A 140 9.05 9.52 -12.67
CA GLU A 140 7.92 8.78 -12.10
C GLU A 140 6.71 9.69 -11.91
N ARG A 141 5.62 9.40 -12.63
CA ARG A 141 4.32 10.05 -12.43
C ARG A 141 3.44 9.24 -11.49
N THR A 142 2.90 9.90 -10.48
CA THR A 142 1.84 9.40 -9.61
C THR A 142 0.64 10.34 -9.63
N ILE A 143 -0.53 9.82 -9.32
CA ILE A 143 -1.79 10.57 -9.22
C ILE A 143 -2.11 10.68 -7.73
N ILE A 144 -2.10 11.90 -7.19
CA ILE A 144 -2.56 12.15 -5.83
C ILE A 144 -4.08 12.04 -5.83
N MET A 145 -4.59 11.07 -5.10
CA MET A 145 -6.02 10.86 -4.92
C MET A 145 -6.38 11.03 -3.45
N GLU A 146 -7.55 11.60 -3.19
CA GLU A 146 -8.03 11.87 -1.84
C GLU A 146 -9.41 11.28 -1.61
N ARG A 147 -9.70 10.90 -0.37
CA ARG A 147 -11.02 10.49 0.06
C ARG A 147 -11.37 11.07 1.41
N VAL A 148 -12.48 11.78 1.47
CA VAL A 148 -13.08 12.22 2.73
C VAL A 148 -13.61 11.00 3.48
N LEU A 149 -13.16 10.81 4.71
CA LEU A 149 -13.72 9.81 5.61
C LEU A 149 -14.92 10.43 6.31
N SER A 150 -16.11 9.90 6.04
CA SER A 150 -17.26 10.20 6.88
C SER A 150 -16.95 9.77 8.31
N PRO A 151 -17.37 10.56 9.33
CA PRO A 151 -17.28 10.13 10.71
C PRO A 151 -17.97 8.76 10.87
N PRO A 152 -17.53 7.92 11.82
CA PRO A 152 -18.20 6.65 12.07
C PRO A 152 -19.69 6.92 12.30
N SER A 153 -20.55 6.20 11.57
CA SER A 153 -21.99 6.22 11.83
C SER A 153 -22.19 5.82 13.29
N THR A 154 -22.77 6.72 14.09
CA THR A 154 -23.17 6.50 15.48
C THR A 154 -24.04 5.27 15.64
#